data_AF-A0A7J2SRE4-F1
#
_entry.id   AF-A0A7J2SRE4-F1
#
_cell.length_a   1.000
_cell.length_b   1.000
_cell.length_c   1.000
_cell.angle_alpha   90.00
_cell.angle_beta   90.00
_cell.angle_gamma   90.00
#
_symmetry.space_group_name_H-M   'P 1'
#
loop_
_entity.id
_entity.type
_entity.pdbx_description
1 polymer ?
#
loop_
_entity_poly.entity_id
_entity_poly.type
_entity_poly.pdbx_seq_one_letter_code
_entity_poly.pdbx_strand_id
1 'polypeptide(L)'
;GYGLDKEEAKRRAKEATEGVIEAIRWLDDIDGVVLVMDSTEDPFTQVNVTILGNLEARNLPVLIAANKIDIDTSSPATLKSAFPQHPVVPISALTGHNMDTLYTKMVEHFGNKRKRKRGAK
;
A
#
# COMPACT_ATOMS: atom_id res chain seq x y z
N GLY A 1 -41.73 15.92 1.81
CA GLY A 1 -40.41 16.57 1.69
C GLY A 1 -39.36 15.53 1.95
N TYR A 2 -38.42 15.36 1.03
CA TYR A 2 -37.36 14.36 1.08
C TYR A 2 -36.37 14.70 2.22
N GLY A 3 -36.60 14.14 3.40
CA GLY A 3 -35.66 14.12 4.49
C GLY A 3 -35.39 12.67 4.86
N LEU A 4 -34.11 12.27 4.88
CA LEU A 4 -33.71 10.99 5.48
C LEU A 4 -34.33 10.91 6.88
N ASP A 5 -34.99 9.80 7.18
CA ASP A 5 -35.57 9.58 8.50
C ASP A 5 -34.46 9.75 9.55
N LYS A 6 -34.79 10.43 10.66
CA LYS A 6 -33.80 10.88 11.66
C LYS A 6 -33.01 9.71 12.23
N GLU A 7 -33.63 8.54 12.32
CA GLU A 7 -33.02 7.31 12.77
C GLU A 7 -32.11 6.68 11.70
N GLU A 8 -32.50 6.75 10.43
CA GLU A 8 -31.66 6.29 9.33
C GLU A 8 -30.41 7.18 9.14
N ALA A 9 -30.56 8.50 9.30
CA ALA A 9 -29.45 9.44 9.27
C ALA A 9 -28.44 9.17 10.41
N LYS A 10 -28.91 8.91 11.63
CA LYS A 10 -28.04 8.53 12.76
C LYS A 10 -27.34 7.20 12.53
N ARG A 11 -28.05 6.19 11.99
CA ARG A 11 -27.48 4.88 11.69
C ARG A 11 -26.35 4.99 10.67
N ARG A 12 -26.58 5.69 9.56
CA ARG A 12 -25.55 5.92 8.53
C ARG A 12 -24.35 6.71 9.07
N ALA A 13 -24.57 7.72 9.90
CA ALA A 13 -23.49 8.48 10.53
C ALA A 13 -22.66 7.60 11.48
N LYS A 14 -23.31 6.72 12.26
CA LYS A 14 -22.63 5.78 13.14
C LYS A 14 -21.83 4.74 12.36
N GLU A 15 -22.42 4.10 11.35
CA GLU A 15 -21.76 3.11 10.49
C GLU A 15 -20.53 3.71 9.76
N ALA A 16 -20.65 4.94 9.24
CA ALA A 16 -19.54 5.65 8.62
C ALA A 16 -18.42 5.99 9.63
N THR A 17 -18.79 6.38 10.85
CA THR A 17 -17.82 6.69 11.91
C THR A 17 -17.10 5.44 12.41
N GLU A 18 -17.83 4.32 12.55
CA GLU A 18 -17.27 3.03 12.96
C GLU A 18 -16.28 2.50 11.91
N GLY A 19 -16.63 2.57 10.62
CA GLY A 19 -15.72 2.17 9.53
C GLY A 19 -14.44 3.01 9.48
N VAL A 20 -14.53 4.31 9.75
CA VAL A 20 -13.35 5.20 9.84
C VAL A 20 -12.50 4.87 11.06
N ILE A 21 -13.11 4.66 12.23
CA ILE A 21 -12.40 4.28 13.45
C ILE A 21 -11.72 2.92 13.29
N GLU A 22 -12.38 1.96 12.65
CA GLU A 22 -11.81 0.65 12.37
C GLU A 22 -10.61 0.79 11.44
N ALA A 23 -10.74 1.51 10.31
CA ALA A 23 -9.64 1.79 9.40
C ALA A 23 -8.45 2.48 10.11
N ILE A 24 -8.71 3.42 11.03
CA ILE A 24 -7.69 4.07 11.87
C ILE A 24 -7.02 3.06 12.81
N ARG A 25 -7.79 2.15 13.44
CA ARG A 25 -7.25 1.08 14.31
C ARG A 25 -6.39 0.09 13.54
N TRP A 26 -6.75 -0.23 12.29
CA TRP A 26 -5.96 -1.11 11.44
C TRP A 26 -4.56 -0.53 11.19
N LEU A 27 -4.42 0.80 11.02
CA LEU A 27 -3.13 1.44 10.75
C LEU A 27 -2.05 1.16 11.81
N ASP A 28 -2.44 0.94 13.07
CA ASP A 28 -1.50 0.66 14.18
C ASP A 28 -0.95 -0.78 14.16
N ASP A 29 -1.63 -1.72 13.48
CA ASP A 29 -1.21 -3.14 13.38
C ASP A 29 -0.78 -3.56 11.97
N ILE A 30 -0.54 -2.60 11.08
CA ILE A 30 0.02 -2.89 9.75
C ILE A 30 1.50 -3.27 9.87
N ASP A 31 1.83 -4.47 9.38
CA ASP A 31 3.22 -4.96 9.31
C ASP A 31 4.03 -4.20 8.23
N GLY A 32 3.38 -3.77 7.15
CA GLY A 32 3.92 -2.89 6.11
C GLY A 32 2.91 -2.68 4.97
N VAL A 33 3.28 -1.83 4.01
CA VAL A 33 2.41 -1.42 2.90
C VAL A 33 3.01 -1.89 1.57
N VAL A 34 2.16 -2.48 0.71
CA VAL A 34 2.51 -2.70 -0.69
C VAL A 34 1.96 -1.52 -1.50
N LEU A 35 2.86 -0.74 -2.09
CA LEU A 35 2.51 0.39 -2.94
C LEU A 35 2.59 -0.04 -4.40
N VAL A 36 1.44 -0.19 -5.04
CA VAL A 36 1.37 -0.57 -6.46
C VAL A 36 1.51 0.69 -7.32
N MET A 37 2.56 0.74 -8.13
CA MET A 37 2.83 1.87 -9.03
C MET A 37 2.76 1.41 -10.48
N ASP A 38 2.21 2.26 -11.34
CA ASP A 38 2.19 2.02 -12.77
C ASP A 38 3.60 2.22 -13.37
N SER A 39 4.16 1.19 -13.99
CA SER A 39 5.51 1.25 -14.57
C SER A 39 5.56 1.95 -15.92
N THR A 40 4.42 2.31 -16.51
CA THR A 40 4.37 3.06 -17.78
C THR A 40 4.34 4.57 -17.59
N GLU A 41 4.20 5.04 -16.35
CA GLU A 41 4.02 6.44 -16.00
C GLU A 41 5.26 7.02 -15.31
N ASP A 42 5.35 8.35 -15.26
CA ASP A 42 6.38 9.05 -14.48
C ASP A 42 6.26 8.67 -12.98
N PRO A 43 7.30 8.12 -12.34
CA PRO A 43 7.26 7.78 -10.92
C PRO A 43 7.02 8.99 -10.00
N PHE A 44 7.35 10.22 -10.43
CA PHE A 44 7.33 11.43 -9.60
C PHE A 44 6.00 12.21 -9.65
N THR A 45 4.89 11.55 -9.94
CA THR A 45 3.57 12.20 -9.78
C THR A 45 3.41 12.73 -8.35
N GLN A 46 2.73 13.87 -8.20
CA GLN A 46 2.46 14.46 -6.88
C GLN A 46 1.76 13.46 -5.94
N VAL A 47 0.91 12.60 -6.49
CA VAL A 47 0.22 11.54 -5.74
C VAL A 47 1.22 10.52 -5.17
N ASN A 48 2.12 9.98 -5.99
CA ASN A 48 3.11 8.99 -5.54
C ASN A 48 4.04 9.56 -4.48
N VAL A 49 4.55 10.78 -4.71
CA VAL A 49 5.45 11.47 -3.76
C VAL A 49 4.73 11.73 -2.43
N THR A 50 3.49 12.21 -2.48
CA THR A 50 2.71 12.51 -1.27
C THR A 50 2.38 11.26 -0.46
N ILE A 51 1.94 10.18 -1.11
CA ILE A 51 1.63 8.92 -0.44
C ILE A 51 2.89 8.36 0.20
N LEU A 52 3.99 8.26 -0.56
CA LEU A 52 5.23 7.70 -0.05
C LEU A 52 5.79 8.50 1.12
N GLY A 53 5.80 9.84 1.03
CA GLY A 53 6.22 10.71 2.12
C GLY A 53 5.37 10.56 3.38
N ASN A 54 4.06 10.32 3.25
CA ASN A 54 3.20 10.04 4.40
C ASN A 54 3.54 8.70 5.08
N LEU A 55 3.80 7.67 4.29
CA LEU A 55 4.17 6.34 4.79
C LEU A 55 5.53 6.35 5.49
N GLU A 56 6.50 7.07 4.91
CA GLU A 56 7.83 7.29 5.51
C GLU A 56 7.72 8.05 6.84
N ALA A 57 6.92 9.12 6.91
CA ALA A 57 6.69 9.87 8.13
C ALA A 57 6.07 9.03 9.27
N ARG A 58 5.37 7.94 8.93
CA ARG A 58 4.78 6.98 9.88
C ARG A 58 5.70 5.80 10.20
N ASN A 59 6.93 5.76 9.67
CA ASN A 59 7.86 4.64 9.78
C ASN A 59 7.25 3.29 9.36
N LEU A 60 6.39 3.32 8.33
CA LEU A 60 5.80 2.10 7.78
C LEU A 60 6.75 1.49 6.74
N PRO A 61 7.12 0.19 6.85
CA PRO A 61 7.85 -0.49 5.80
C PRO A 61 7.04 -0.49 4.50
N VAL A 62 7.67 -0.12 3.38
CA VAL A 62 7.02 -0.05 2.06
C VAL A 62 7.71 -1.00 1.08
N LEU A 63 6.90 -1.78 0.36
CA LEU A 63 7.33 -2.57 -0.79
C LEU A 63 6.63 -2.03 -2.03
N ILE A 64 7.39 -1.62 -3.04
CA ILE A 64 6.81 -1.10 -4.29
C ILE A 64 6.58 -2.26 -5.25
N ALA A 65 5.35 -2.44 -5.72
CA ALA A 65 5.03 -3.32 -6.82
C ALA A 65 4.97 -2.49 -8.11
N ALA A 66 6.02 -2.57 -8.93
CA ALA A 66 6.10 -1.90 -10.23
C ALA A 66 5.26 -2.68 -11.24
N ASN A 67 4.00 -2.27 -11.41
CA ASN A 67 2.97 -3.00 -12.14
C ASN A 67 2.94 -2.67 -13.63
N LYS A 68 2.22 -3.49 -14.41
CA LYS A 68 2.04 -3.39 -15.87
C LYS A 68 3.28 -3.68 -16.71
N ILE A 69 4.14 -4.58 -16.24
CA ILE A 69 5.34 -4.99 -17.01
C ILE A 69 5.02 -5.78 -18.28
N ASP A 70 3.75 -6.13 -18.49
CA ASP A 70 3.24 -6.69 -19.73
C ASP A 70 3.16 -5.64 -20.87
N ILE A 71 3.34 -4.35 -20.56
CA ILE A 71 3.33 -3.26 -21.56
C ILE A 71 4.77 -2.92 -21.96
N ASP A 72 5.03 -2.83 -23.27
CA ASP A 72 6.37 -2.60 -23.84
C ASP A 72 7.06 -1.32 -23.34
N THR A 73 6.29 -0.26 -23.07
CA THR A 73 6.82 1.02 -22.56
C THR A 73 7.09 1.02 -21.06
N SER A 74 6.79 -0.08 -20.37
CA SER A 74 7.01 -0.18 -18.93
C SER A 74 8.51 -0.10 -18.58
N SER A 75 8.83 0.69 -17.55
CA SER A 75 10.19 0.78 -17.02
C SER A 75 10.22 0.65 -15.49
N PRO A 76 10.18 -0.59 -14.97
CA PRO A 76 10.40 -0.86 -13.54
C PRO A 76 11.77 -0.38 -13.04
N ALA A 77 12.77 -0.33 -13.93
CA ALA A 77 14.11 0.18 -13.61
C ALA A 77 14.09 1.69 -13.29
N THR A 78 13.23 2.45 -13.97
CA THR A 78 13.01 3.88 -13.68
C THR A 78 12.42 4.05 -12.28
N LEU A 79 11.40 3.25 -11.92
CA LEU A 79 10.84 3.21 -10.57
C LEU A 79 11.89 2.86 -9.50
N LYS A 80 12.73 1.85 -9.76
CA LYS A 80 13.81 1.47 -8.83
C LYS A 80 14.85 2.57 -8.66
N SER A 81 15.16 3.29 -9.72
CA SER A 81 16.11 4.42 -9.69
C SER A 81 15.52 5.64 -8.97
N ALA A 82 14.21 5.87 -9.11
CA ALA A 82 13.49 6.96 -8.44
C ALA A 82 13.34 6.74 -6.94
N PHE A 83 13.19 5.48 -6.51
CA PHE A 83 12.97 5.10 -5.10
C PHE A 83 14.00 4.07 -4.63
N PRO A 84 15.30 4.41 -4.60
CA PRO A 84 16.38 3.44 -4.37
C PRO A 84 16.33 2.81 -2.97
N GLN A 85 15.82 3.55 -1.98
CA GLN A 85 15.69 3.10 -0.59
C GLN A 85 14.58 2.06 -0.36
N HIS A 86 13.65 1.91 -1.31
CA HIS A 86 12.54 0.97 -1.20
C HIS A 86 12.80 -0.29 -2.05
N PRO A 87 12.44 -1.49 -1.57
CA PRO A 87 12.41 -2.67 -2.42
C PRO A 87 11.34 -2.50 -3.50
N VAL A 88 11.70 -2.85 -4.74
CA VAL A 88 10.81 -2.78 -5.91
C VAL A 88 10.71 -4.16 -6.53
N VAL A 89 9.50 -4.63 -6.75
CA VAL A 89 9.21 -5.90 -7.43
C VAL A 89 8.44 -5.60 -8.71
N PRO A 90 9.01 -5.85 -9.90
CA PRO A 90 8.29 -5.75 -11.16
C PRO A 90 7.20 -6.82 -11.22
N ILE A 91 5.95 -6.48 -11.54
CA ILE A 91 4.85 -7.44 -11.69
C ILE A 91 3.96 -7.10 -12.88
N SER A 92 3.25 -8.10 -13.39
CA SER A 92 2.04 -7.86 -14.18
C SER A 92 0.87 -8.47 -13.45
N ALA A 93 0.05 -7.61 -12.84
CA ALA A 93 -1.18 -8.07 -12.21
C ALA A 93 -2.19 -8.63 -13.23
N LEU A 94 -2.12 -8.20 -14.49
CA LEU A 94 -2.98 -8.69 -15.56
C LEU A 94 -2.66 -10.13 -15.95
N THR A 95 -1.38 -10.44 -16.14
CA THR A 95 -0.94 -11.78 -16.58
C THR A 95 -0.59 -12.71 -15.42
N GLY A 96 -0.46 -12.17 -14.20
CA GLY A 96 0.06 -12.89 -13.04
C GLY A 96 1.58 -13.02 -13.02
N HIS A 97 2.30 -12.38 -13.95
CA HIS A 97 3.75 -12.47 -14.03
C HIS A 97 4.43 -11.92 -12.76
N ASN A 98 5.37 -12.71 -12.22
CA ASN A 98 6.22 -12.42 -11.07
C ASN A 98 5.51 -12.23 -9.71
N MET A 99 4.27 -12.71 -9.58
CA MET A 99 3.50 -12.64 -8.32
C MET A 99 4.15 -13.45 -7.18
N ASP A 100 4.74 -14.61 -7.46
CA ASP A 100 5.43 -15.43 -6.44
C ASP A 100 6.62 -14.68 -5.82
N THR A 101 7.36 -13.93 -6.63
CA THR A 101 8.45 -13.06 -6.16
C THR A 101 7.91 -11.94 -5.28
N LEU A 102 6.76 -11.35 -5.64
CA LEU A 102 6.10 -10.34 -4.81
C LEU A 102 5.73 -10.92 -3.45
N TYR A 103 5.06 -12.08 -3.41
CA TYR A 103 4.69 -12.75 -2.16
C TYR A 103 5.92 -13.09 -1.30
N THR A 104 6.97 -13.63 -1.91
CA THR A 104 8.23 -13.94 -1.23
C THR A 104 8.83 -12.68 -0.61
N LYS A 105 8.89 -11.59 -1.37
CA LYS A 105 9.42 -10.31 -0.88
C LYS A 105 8.55 -9.69 0.21
N MET A 106 7.24 -9.84 0.15
CA MET A 106 6.35 -9.42 1.24
C MET A 106 6.67 -10.16 2.54
N VAL A 107 6.84 -11.48 2.50
CA VAL A 107 7.17 -12.28 3.68
C VAL A 107 8.54 -11.90 4.24
N GLU A 108 9.56 -11.76 3.39
CA GLU A 108 10.91 -11.34 3.80
C GLU A 108 10.93 -9.93 4.41
N HIS A 109 10.24 -8.98 3.77
CA HIS A 109 10.31 -7.58 4.12
C HIS A 109 9.45 -7.23 5.34
N PHE A 110 8.27 -7.84 5.48
CA PHE A 110 7.32 -7.54 6.56
C PHE A 110 7.39 -8.55 7.73
N GLY A 111 7.87 -9.78 7.50
CA GLY A 111 7.85 -10.86 8.50
C GLY A 111 8.71 -10.61 9.75
N ASN A 112 9.64 -9.65 9.71
CA ASN A 112 10.56 -9.37 10.82
C ASN A 112 9.93 -8.60 12.00
N LYS A 113 8.81 -7.88 11.80
CA LYS A 113 8.09 -7.18 12.89
C LYS A 113 7.57 -8.15 13.96
N ARG A 114 7.09 -9.33 13.55
CA ARG A 114 6.62 -10.40 14.45
C ARG A 114 7.73 -10.98 15.33
N LYS A 115 8.96 -11.09 14.83
CA LYS A 115 10.12 -11.54 15.63
C LYS A 115 10.49 -10.51 16.71
N ARG A 116 10.42 -9.22 16.39
CA ARG A 116 10.74 -8.12 17.33
C ARG A 116 9.70 -7.97 18.46
N LYS A 117 8.40 -8.14 18.18
CA LYS A 117 7.34 -8.16 19.21
C LYS A 117 7.43 -9.39 20.16
N ARG A 118 8.00 -10.51 19.69
CA ARG A 118 8.14 -11.76 20.49
C ARG A 118 9.38 -11.82 21.38
N GLY A 119 10.49 -11.18 20.99
CA GLY A 119 11.71 -11.10 21.82
C GLY A 119 11.69 -10.01 22.89
N ALA A 120 10.63 -9.19 22.93
CA ALA A 120 10.41 -8.15 23.93
C ALA A 120 9.41 -8.57 25.04
N LYS A 121 9.07 -9.87 25.10
CA LYS A 121 8.29 -10.50 26.17
C LYS A 121 9.17 -11.46 26.95
#